data_AF-A0A3M1J3T2-F1
#
_entry.id   AF-A0A3M1J3T2-F1
#
_cell.length_a   1.000
_cell.length_b   1.000
_cell.length_c   1.000
_cell.angle_alpha   90.00
_cell.angle_beta   90.00
_cell.angle_gamma   90.00
#
_symmetry.space_group_name_H-M   'P 1'
#
loop_
_entity.id
_entity.type
_entity.pdbx_description
1 polymer ?
#
loop_
_entity_poly.entity_id
_entity_poly.type
_entity_poly.pdbx_seq_one_letter_code
_entity_poly.pdbx_strand_id
1 'polypeptide(L)'
;MKLLQTVILLASLGLVSSRVQAQDDCAALIVDNRVINQIHILKSQAQTLVVRGSYSYAITLMSDDKGITALMESKGGIEFNQGDEVIFMDANRTRRSYRFTGMGEMLNEGGIPVYTNYLQLAMTAAEWFANSKITTIYLKNNISNEMRKFTLTQSRLQEFNALAACFYQLLDPTKVVDKGKAGFLLPSSGNSTRTTSAVTANHSDAGIAAASGGAGLPSTDAELERLRQDLHTTKEQLRAEIAAERARAEQIKRNLQEEVAAAREQAAAEKKR
;
A
#
# COMPACT_ATOMS: atom_id res chain seq x y z
N MET A 1 -4.33 67.70 14.47
CA MET A 1 -5.23 66.52 14.53
C MET A 1 -5.56 65.86 13.19
N LYS A 2 -5.39 66.49 12.02
CA LYS A 2 -5.69 65.86 10.71
C LYS A 2 -4.59 64.95 10.13
N LEU A 3 -3.33 65.08 10.57
CA LEU A 3 -2.23 64.23 10.09
C LEU A 3 -2.14 62.86 10.78
N LEU A 4 -2.72 62.70 11.97
CA LEU A 4 -2.64 61.45 12.73
C LEU A 4 -3.68 60.42 12.25
N GLN A 5 -4.74 60.88 11.58
CA GLN A 5 -5.85 60.05 11.13
C GLN A 5 -5.57 59.39 9.77
N THR A 6 -4.71 59.99 8.93
CA THR A 6 -4.30 59.44 7.64
C THR A 6 -3.24 58.34 7.74
N VAL A 7 -2.44 58.33 8.81
CA VAL A 7 -1.43 57.27 9.04
C VAL A 7 -2.07 55.96 9.50
N ILE A 8 -3.20 56.01 10.22
CA ILE A 8 -3.91 54.81 10.70
C ILE A 8 -4.69 54.11 9.57
N LEU A 9 -5.10 54.84 8.53
CA LEU A 9 -5.83 54.26 7.40
C LEU A 9 -4.93 53.54 6.37
N LEU A 10 -3.63 53.89 6.29
CA LEU A 10 -2.67 53.19 5.42
C LEU A 10 -2.04 51.95 6.07
N ALA A 11 -2.07 51.83 7.40
CA ALA A 11 -1.49 50.68 8.11
C ALA A 11 -2.45 49.47 8.22
N SER A 12 -3.73 49.63 7.88
CA SER A 12 -4.75 48.58 7.98
C SER A 12 -5.00 47.80 6.68
N LEU A 13 -4.39 48.20 5.56
CA LEU A 13 -4.52 47.50 4.26
C LEU A 13 -3.43 46.43 4.00
N GLY A 14 -2.50 46.21 4.94
CA GLY A 14 -1.34 45.33 4.74
C GLY A 14 -1.44 43.91 5.35
N LEU A 15 -2.55 43.55 5.99
CA LEU A 15 -2.61 42.36 6.88
C LEU A 15 -3.51 41.21 6.42
N VAL A 16 -4.03 41.21 5.18
CA VAL A 16 -5.01 40.18 4.74
C VAL A 16 -4.49 39.18 3.69
N SER A 17 -3.29 39.32 3.13
CA SER A 17 -2.93 38.54 1.92
C SER A 17 -2.13 37.24 2.11
N SER A 18 -1.92 36.73 3.32
CA SER A 18 -0.98 35.59 3.49
C SER A 18 -1.58 34.17 3.36
N ARG A 19 -2.84 34.00 2.93
CA ARG A 19 -3.47 32.66 2.86
C ARG A 19 -3.73 32.09 1.47
N VAL A 20 -3.43 32.81 0.39
CA VAL A 20 -3.80 32.36 -0.98
C VAL A 20 -2.65 31.68 -1.74
N GLN A 21 -1.39 31.78 -1.29
CA GLN A 21 -0.25 31.25 -2.06
C GLN A 21 -0.05 29.72 -2.01
N ALA A 22 -0.88 28.97 -1.27
CA ALA A 22 -0.75 27.51 -1.18
C ALA A 22 -1.74 26.73 -2.07
N GLN A 23 -2.79 27.37 -2.59
CA GLN A 23 -3.80 26.68 -3.41
C GLN A 23 -3.43 26.59 -4.89
N ASP A 24 -2.62 27.52 -5.41
CA ASP A 24 -2.31 27.58 -6.84
C ASP A 24 -1.32 26.48 -7.29
N ASP A 25 -0.48 25.96 -6.40
CA ASP A 25 0.56 24.98 -6.76
C ASP A 25 0.02 23.53 -6.86
N CYS A 26 -1.04 23.22 -6.11
CA CYS A 26 -1.62 21.88 -6.10
C CYS A 26 -2.52 21.57 -7.30
N ALA A 27 -3.00 22.60 -8.01
CA ALA A 27 -3.87 22.43 -9.18
C ALA A 27 -3.19 21.61 -10.29
N ALA A 28 -1.86 21.71 -10.41
CA ALA A 28 -1.09 20.94 -11.39
C ALA A 28 -0.83 19.47 -10.97
N LEU A 29 -1.11 19.09 -9.72
CA LEU A 29 -0.83 17.74 -9.19
C LEU A 29 -2.10 16.93 -8.91
N ILE A 30 -3.27 17.57 -8.98
CA ILE A 30 -4.57 16.98 -8.67
C ILE A 30 -5.44 16.98 -9.92
N VAL A 31 -5.98 15.81 -10.27
CA VAL A 31 -6.79 15.58 -11.46
C VAL A 31 -8.28 15.64 -11.14
N ASP A 32 -8.68 15.22 -9.94
CA ASP A 32 -10.07 15.29 -9.48
C ASP A 32 -10.10 15.73 -8.02
N ASN A 33 -10.97 16.68 -7.69
CA ASN A 33 -11.20 17.20 -6.34
C ASN A 33 -12.64 17.67 -6.26
N ARG A 34 -13.51 16.82 -5.72
CA ARG A 34 -14.93 17.13 -5.53
C ARG A 34 -15.54 16.29 -4.43
N VAL A 35 -16.66 16.77 -3.90
CA VAL A 35 -17.45 16.04 -2.92
C VAL A 35 -18.74 15.54 -3.58
N ILE A 36 -18.98 14.23 -3.53
CA ILE A 36 -20.19 13.58 -4.04
C ILE A 36 -20.75 12.73 -2.91
N ASN A 37 -22.03 12.92 -2.56
CA ASN A 37 -22.71 12.14 -1.51
C ASN A 37 -21.95 12.12 -0.17
N GLN A 38 -21.42 13.27 0.25
CA GLN A 38 -20.58 13.42 1.46
C GLN A 38 -19.24 12.66 1.44
N ILE A 39 -18.86 12.10 0.29
CA ILE A 39 -17.56 11.47 0.09
C ILE A 39 -16.67 12.41 -0.71
N HIS A 40 -15.46 12.65 -0.22
CA HIS A 40 -14.45 13.40 -0.93
C HIS A 40 -13.74 12.50 -1.95
N ILE A 41 -14.06 12.74 -3.22
CA ILE A 41 -13.36 12.18 -4.37
C ILE A 41 -12.15 13.06 -4.68
N LEU A 42 -10.96 12.54 -4.38
CA LEU A 42 -9.69 13.22 -4.62
C LEU A 42 -8.75 12.29 -5.37
N LYS A 43 -8.17 12.73 -6.48
CA LYS A 43 -7.24 11.93 -7.29
C LYS A 43 -6.06 12.79 -7.72
N SER A 44 -4.85 12.32 -7.46
CA SER A 44 -3.63 12.97 -7.95
C SER A 44 -3.34 12.64 -9.42
N GLN A 45 -2.37 13.33 -10.01
CA GLN A 45 -1.68 12.84 -11.21
C GLN A 45 -0.85 11.59 -10.88
N ALA A 46 -0.50 10.82 -11.92
CA ALA A 46 0.44 9.73 -11.78
C ALA A 46 1.86 10.28 -11.65
N GLN A 47 2.51 9.96 -10.53
CA GLN A 47 3.88 10.39 -10.26
C GLN A 47 4.85 9.24 -10.44
N THR A 48 5.80 9.41 -11.36
CA THR A 48 6.87 8.42 -11.56
C THR A 48 7.79 8.44 -10.35
N LEU A 49 8.01 7.27 -9.75
CA LEU A 49 8.91 7.10 -8.62
C LEU A 49 10.28 6.60 -9.09
N VAL A 50 10.29 5.67 -10.03
CA VAL A 50 11.50 4.96 -10.45
C VAL A 50 11.55 4.89 -11.97
N VAL A 51 12.72 5.16 -12.54
CA VAL A 51 13.05 4.89 -13.94
C VAL A 51 14.38 4.16 -13.99
N ARG A 52 14.41 2.97 -14.61
CA ARG A 52 15.62 2.15 -14.72
C ARG A 52 15.62 1.44 -16.07
N GLY A 53 16.51 1.88 -16.96
CA GLY A 53 16.64 1.30 -18.29
C GLY A 53 15.31 1.33 -19.03
N SER A 54 14.76 0.15 -19.28
CA SER A 54 13.52 -0.07 -20.04
C SER A 54 12.25 -0.11 -19.20
N TYR A 55 12.32 0.07 -17.87
CA TYR A 55 11.13 0.00 -17.00
C TYR A 55 10.99 1.20 -16.06
N SER A 56 9.75 1.47 -15.68
CA SER A 56 9.41 2.51 -14.72
C SER A 56 8.28 2.09 -13.78
N TYR A 57 8.24 2.73 -12.62
CA TYR A 57 7.17 2.57 -11.64
C TYR A 57 6.57 3.92 -11.29
N ALA A 58 5.25 4.02 -11.27
CA ALA A 58 4.51 5.22 -10.91
C ALA A 58 3.45 4.94 -9.83
N ILE A 59 3.02 6.01 -9.16
CA ILE A 59 1.98 5.97 -8.13
C ILE A 59 0.96 7.07 -8.36
N THR A 60 -0.31 6.77 -8.13
CA THR A 60 -1.40 7.76 -8.07
C THR A 60 -2.10 7.62 -6.73
N LEU A 61 -2.24 8.73 -5.99
CA LEU A 61 -2.98 8.76 -4.73
C LEU A 61 -4.46 9.06 -4.99
N MET A 62 -5.34 8.33 -4.31
CA MET A 62 -6.78 8.40 -4.50
C MET A 62 -7.53 8.34 -3.18
N SER A 63 -8.61 9.09 -3.08
CA SER A 63 -9.65 8.98 -2.05
C SER A 63 -11.00 8.88 -2.77
N ASP A 64 -11.75 7.84 -2.46
CA ASP A 64 -13.10 7.61 -2.97
C ASP A 64 -13.95 6.83 -1.94
N ASP A 65 -15.04 6.22 -2.40
CA ASP A 65 -15.92 5.38 -1.59
C ASP A 65 -15.24 4.10 -1.08
N LYS A 66 -14.13 3.68 -1.69
CA LYS A 66 -13.28 2.57 -1.23
C LYS A 66 -12.25 3.05 -0.20
N GLY A 67 -12.20 4.34 0.10
CA GLY A 67 -11.30 4.97 1.04
C GLY A 67 -10.03 5.49 0.39
N ILE A 68 -8.97 5.63 1.20
CA ILE A 68 -7.68 6.10 0.67
C ILE A 68 -6.94 4.93 0.05
N THR A 69 -6.60 5.05 -1.23
CA THR A 69 -5.86 4.03 -1.97
C THR A 69 -4.71 4.66 -2.75
N ALA A 70 -3.78 3.82 -3.18
CA ALA A 70 -2.80 4.22 -4.19
C ALA A 70 -2.78 3.21 -5.34
N LEU A 71 -2.94 3.70 -6.56
CA LEU A 71 -2.72 2.91 -7.76
C LEU A 71 -1.23 2.91 -8.07
N MET A 72 -0.62 1.73 -8.07
CA MET A 72 0.74 1.53 -8.55
C MET A 72 0.72 1.06 -10.00
N GLU A 73 1.63 1.58 -10.80
CA GLU A 73 1.84 1.19 -12.18
C GLU A 73 3.28 0.66 -12.36
N SER A 74 3.44 -0.43 -13.09
CA SER A 74 4.72 -0.95 -13.57
C SER A 74 4.71 -1.05 -15.08
N LYS A 75 5.48 -0.18 -15.74
CA LYS A 75 5.66 -0.21 -17.19
C LYS A 75 6.96 -0.91 -17.53
N GLY A 76 6.88 -2.03 -18.25
CA GLY A 76 8.02 -2.88 -18.61
C GLY A 76 8.69 -3.60 -17.43
N GLY A 77 8.11 -3.53 -16.23
CA GLY A 77 8.65 -4.10 -15.01
C GLY A 77 7.95 -5.40 -14.61
N ILE A 78 7.73 -5.58 -13.30
CA ILE A 78 7.10 -6.78 -12.74
C ILE A 78 5.61 -6.61 -12.57
N GLU A 79 4.90 -7.74 -12.63
CA GLU A 79 3.50 -7.82 -12.23
C GLU A 79 3.34 -7.64 -10.72
N PHE A 80 2.22 -7.01 -10.32
CA PHE A 80 1.84 -6.82 -8.92
C PHE A 80 0.75 -7.80 -8.55
N ASN A 81 1.12 -8.93 -7.93
CA ASN A 81 0.13 -9.93 -7.55
C ASN A 81 -0.57 -9.56 -6.25
N GLN A 82 -1.73 -10.17 -6.02
CA GLN A 82 -2.44 -10.03 -4.75
C GLN A 82 -1.56 -10.49 -3.59
N GLY A 83 -1.49 -9.65 -2.55
CA GLY A 83 -0.71 -9.96 -1.36
C GLY A 83 0.79 -9.69 -1.48
N ASP A 84 1.33 -9.35 -2.66
CA ASP A 84 2.67 -8.77 -2.77
C ASP A 84 2.72 -7.41 -2.04
N GLU A 85 3.93 -6.95 -1.71
CA GLU A 85 4.12 -5.78 -0.83
C GLU A 85 4.97 -4.69 -1.48
N VAL A 86 4.56 -3.44 -1.26
CA VAL A 86 5.38 -2.25 -1.47
C VAL A 86 5.79 -1.71 -0.12
N ILE A 87 7.10 -1.59 0.12
CA ILE A 87 7.65 -1.04 1.35
C ILE A 87 8.27 0.31 1.04
N PHE A 88 7.73 1.36 1.64
CA PHE A 88 8.33 2.69 1.57
C PHE A 88 9.26 2.87 2.78
N MET A 89 10.41 3.49 2.55
CA MET A 89 11.35 3.83 3.60
C MET A 89 11.71 5.32 3.52
N ASP A 90 11.54 6.02 4.64
CA ASP A 90 11.89 7.44 4.75
C ASP A 90 13.39 7.65 5.00
N ALA A 91 13.81 8.92 5.00
CA ALA A 91 15.18 9.32 5.32
C ALA A 91 15.63 8.90 6.75
N ASN A 92 14.68 8.72 7.67
CA ASN A 92 14.91 8.26 9.04
C ASN A 92 14.98 6.73 9.14
N ARG A 93 14.92 6.01 8.00
CA ARG A 93 14.91 4.54 7.91
C ARG A 93 13.69 3.89 8.56
N THR A 94 12.60 4.63 8.74
CA THR A 94 11.29 4.09 9.11
C THR A 94 10.69 3.40 7.88
N ARG A 95 10.24 2.17 8.05
CA ARG A 95 9.66 1.36 6.97
C ARG A 95 8.17 1.15 7.20
N ARG A 96 7.36 1.40 6.17
CA ARG A 96 5.93 1.03 6.15
C ARG A 96 5.64 0.17 4.94
N SER A 97 5.14 -1.04 5.19
CA SER A 97 4.75 -2.01 4.15
C SER A 97 3.26 -1.91 3.85
N TYR A 98 2.88 -1.88 2.58
CA TYR A 98 1.50 -1.89 2.11
C TYR A 98 1.31 -3.04 1.11
N ARG A 99 0.20 -3.77 1.23
CA ARG A 99 -0.11 -4.91 0.37
C ARG A 99 -0.96 -4.52 -0.82
N PHE A 100 -0.70 -5.16 -1.94
CA PHE A 100 -1.58 -5.13 -3.10
C PHE A 100 -2.87 -5.90 -2.81
N THR A 101 -3.99 -5.28 -3.15
CA THR A 101 -5.33 -5.75 -2.77
C THR A 101 -5.99 -6.61 -3.83
N GLY A 102 -5.69 -6.38 -5.11
CA GLY A 102 -6.23 -7.14 -6.24
C GLY A 102 -5.21 -8.08 -6.88
N MET A 103 -5.62 -8.81 -7.91
CA MET A 103 -4.74 -9.67 -8.71
C MET A 103 -3.83 -8.88 -9.67
N GLY A 104 -4.12 -7.59 -9.87
CA GLY A 104 -3.46 -6.74 -10.84
C GLY A 104 -4.13 -6.81 -12.21
N GLU A 105 -4.02 -5.74 -12.97
CA GLU A 105 -4.47 -5.65 -14.36
C GLU A 105 -3.25 -5.47 -15.26
N MET A 106 -3.28 -6.05 -16.46
CA MET A 106 -2.22 -5.90 -17.46
C MET A 106 -2.80 -5.31 -18.74
N LEU A 107 -2.18 -4.21 -19.17
CA LEU A 107 -2.43 -3.56 -20.45
C LEU A 107 -1.15 -3.56 -21.28
N ASN A 108 -1.29 -3.40 -22.59
CA ASN A 108 -0.14 -3.30 -23.49
C ASN A 108 -0.11 -1.91 -24.14
N GLU A 109 0.94 -1.14 -23.85
CA GLU A 109 1.16 0.19 -24.42
C GLU A 109 2.38 0.17 -25.33
N GLY A 110 2.15 0.25 -26.65
CA GLY A 110 3.24 0.29 -27.62
C GLY A 110 4.13 -0.97 -27.59
N GLY A 111 3.57 -2.14 -27.27
CA GLY A 111 4.31 -3.40 -27.15
C GLY A 111 4.94 -3.63 -25.77
N ILE A 112 4.79 -2.68 -24.84
CA ILE A 112 5.34 -2.76 -23.47
C ILE A 112 4.20 -3.12 -22.50
N PRO A 113 4.35 -4.17 -21.68
CA PRO A 113 3.35 -4.51 -20.67
C PRO A 113 3.32 -3.44 -19.57
N VAL A 114 2.12 -3.03 -19.19
CA VAL A 114 1.82 -2.11 -18.11
C VAL A 114 0.95 -2.83 -17.10
N TYR A 115 1.52 -3.15 -15.94
CA TYR A 115 0.81 -3.77 -14.83
C TYR A 115 0.32 -2.72 -13.85
N THR A 116 -0.92 -2.83 -13.38
CA THR A 116 -1.47 -1.92 -12.38
C THR A 116 -2.13 -2.67 -11.23
N ASN A 117 -2.01 -2.15 -10.01
CA ASN A 117 -2.72 -2.71 -8.85
C ASN A 117 -2.85 -1.65 -7.73
N TYR A 118 -3.80 -1.86 -6.83
CA TYR A 118 -4.13 -0.94 -5.75
C TYR A 118 -3.53 -1.37 -4.42
N LEU A 119 -2.91 -0.41 -3.75
CA LEU A 119 -2.58 -0.45 -2.33
C LEU A 119 -3.74 0.13 -1.54
N GLN A 120 -4.17 -0.55 -0.48
CA GLN A 120 -5.02 0.09 0.53
C GLN A 120 -4.12 0.98 1.39
N LEU A 121 -4.50 2.25 1.51
CA LEU A 121 -3.87 3.22 2.38
C LEU A 121 -4.84 3.65 3.49
N ALA A 122 -4.31 4.42 4.44
CA ALA A 122 -5.00 5.00 5.58
C ALA A 122 -4.69 6.49 5.65
N MET A 123 -5.45 7.24 6.45
CA MET A 123 -5.15 8.67 6.66
C MET A 123 -3.72 8.86 7.20
N THR A 124 -3.30 8.00 8.12
CA THR A 124 -1.93 7.99 8.68
C THR A 124 -0.83 7.70 7.65
N ALA A 125 -1.16 7.06 6.53
CA ALA A 125 -0.22 6.82 5.43
C ALA A 125 -0.07 8.07 4.56
N ALA A 126 -1.19 8.71 4.20
CA ALA A 126 -1.19 9.98 3.48
C ALA A 126 -0.44 11.08 4.26
N GLU A 127 -0.71 11.18 5.56
CA GLU A 127 0.01 12.08 6.46
C GLU A 127 1.52 11.80 6.49
N TRP A 128 1.90 10.52 6.59
CA TRP A 128 3.32 10.16 6.63
C TRP A 128 4.03 10.45 5.31
N PHE A 129 3.40 10.20 4.17
CA PHE A 129 3.96 10.58 2.86
C PHE A 129 4.10 12.10 2.72
N ALA A 130 3.14 12.88 3.22
CA ALA A 130 3.21 14.35 3.17
C ALA A 130 4.34 14.92 4.05
N ASN A 131 4.59 14.30 5.20
CA ASN A 131 5.51 14.83 6.21
C ASN A 131 6.89 14.18 6.23
N SER A 132 7.11 13.11 5.44
CA SER A 132 8.36 12.35 5.45
C SER A 132 8.97 12.26 4.07
N LYS A 133 10.29 12.44 4.00
CA LYS A 133 11.04 12.26 2.75
C LYS A 133 11.23 10.78 2.49
N ILE A 134 10.37 10.19 1.65
CA ILE A 134 10.55 8.82 1.18
C ILE A 134 11.77 8.77 0.28
N THR A 135 12.76 7.95 0.64
CA THR A 135 14.05 7.86 -0.09
C THR A 135 14.20 6.55 -0.85
N THR A 136 13.53 5.49 -0.37
CA THR A 136 13.68 4.15 -0.92
C THR A 136 12.33 3.45 -0.97
N ILE A 137 12.14 2.67 -2.02
CA ILE A 137 11.00 1.78 -2.22
C ILE A 137 11.52 0.36 -2.37
N TYR A 138 10.86 -0.59 -1.75
CA TYR A 138 11.06 -2.01 -2.00
C TYR A 138 9.80 -2.61 -2.59
N LEU A 139 9.96 -3.41 -3.65
CA LEU A 139 8.91 -4.28 -4.16
C LEU A 139 9.24 -5.69 -3.72
N LYS A 140 8.35 -6.31 -2.95
CA LYS A 140 8.53 -7.65 -2.40
C LYS A 140 7.48 -8.57 -2.99
N ASN A 141 7.95 -9.58 -3.72
CA ASN A 141 7.10 -10.70 -4.11
C ASN A 141 7.01 -11.66 -2.92
N ASN A 142 5.80 -11.87 -2.39
CA ASN A 142 5.59 -12.69 -1.22
C ASN A 142 5.52 -14.20 -1.56
N ILE A 143 5.36 -14.56 -2.83
CA ILE A 143 5.37 -15.95 -3.30
C ILE A 143 6.82 -16.45 -3.43
N SER A 144 7.66 -15.70 -4.15
CA SER A 144 9.08 -16.05 -4.38
C SER A 144 10.02 -15.56 -3.27
N ASN A 145 9.56 -14.69 -2.38
CA ASN A 145 10.37 -13.96 -1.39
C ASN A 145 11.50 -13.11 -2.01
N GLU A 146 11.39 -12.74 -3.29
CA GLU A 146 12.31 -11.80 -3.91
C GLU A 146 11.96 -10.36 -3.51
N MET A 147 12.99 -9.57 -3.18
CA MET A 147 12.84 -8.15 -2.85
C MET A 147 13.73 -7.28 -3.73
N ARG A 148 13.12 -6.32 -4.43
CA ARG A 148 13.82 -5.35 -5.28
C ARG A 148 13.84 -4.00 -4.61
N LYS A 149 15.03 -3.44 -4.40
CA LYS A 149 15.24 -2.14 -3.78
C LYS A 149 15.45 -1.07 -4.85
N PHE A 150 14.76 0.06 -4.69
CA PHE A 150 14.94 1.24 -5.53
C PHE A 150 15.16 2.47 -4.65
N THR A 151 16.30 3.14 -4.84
CA THR A 151 16.54 4.47 -4.26
C THR A 151 15.98 5.52 -5.21
N LEU A 152 15.16 6.43 -4.70
CA LEU A 152 14.62 7.56 -5.47
C LEU A 152 15.72 8.57 -5.76
N THR A 153 15.71 9.16 -6.95
CA THR A 153 16.56 10.31 -7.26
C THR A 153 16.03 11.55 -6.54
N GLN A 154 16.86 12.58 -6.39
CA GLN A 154 16.46 13.82 -5.73
C GLN A 154 15.23 14.48 -6.39
N SER A 155 15.16 14.46 -7.73
CA SER A 155 13.99 14.97 -8.46
C SER A 155 12.72 14.18 -8.16
N ARG A 156 12.77 12.84 -8.23
CA ARG A 156 11.60 11.99 -7.95
C ARG A 156 11.14 12.08 -6.50
N LEU A 157 12.07 12.24 -5.57
CA LEU A 157 11.76 12.49 -4.17
C LEU A 157 11.03 13.82 -3.99
N GLN A 158 11.48 14.90 -4.64
CA GLN A 158 10.83 16.21 -4.56
C GLN A 158 9.43 16.19 -5.16
N GLU A 159 9.29 15.61 -6.36
CA GLU A 159 8.00 15.48 -7.05
C GLU A 159 6.99 14.66 -6.23
N PHE A 160 7.43 13.52 -5.67
CA PHE A 160 6.57 12.69 -4.83
C PHE A 160 6.15 13.40 -3.52
N ASN A 161 7.07 14.09 -2.85
CA ASN A 161 6.74 14.84 -1.64
C ASN A 161 5.77 15.99 -1.93
N ALA A 162 5.95 16.72 -3.03
CA ALA A 162 5.04 17.78 -3.44
C ALA A 162 3.63 17.24 -3.70
N LEU A 163 3.53 16.12 -4.42
CA LEU A 163 2.25 15.44 -4.66
C LEU A 163 1.61 14.98 -3.36
N ALA A 164 2.36 14.31 -2.48
CA ALA A 164 1.84 13.79 -1.23
C ALA A 164 1.38 14.92 -0.28
N ALA A 165 2.13 16.02 -0.22
CA ALA A 165 1.76 17.20 0.54
C ALA A 165 0.45 17.81 0.01
N CYS A 166 0.34 18.02 -1.29
CA CYS A 166 -0.88 18.55 -1.91
C CYS A 166 -2.10 17.64 -1.70
N PHE A 167 -1.92 16.33 -1.91
CA PHE A 167 -2.98 15.35 -1.69
C PHE A 167 -3.46 15.39 -0.23
N TYR A 168 -2.55 15.37 0.75
CA TYR A 168 -2.92 15.40 2.16
C TYR A 168 -3.55 16.72 2.60
N GLN A 169 -3.05 17.86 2.11
CA GLN A 169 -3.61 19.18 2.44
C GLN A 169 -5.04 19.37 1.93
N LEU A 170 -5.36 18.78 0.78
CA LEU A 170 -6.68 18.89 0.17
C LEU A 170 -7.67 17.85 0.70
N LEU A 171 -7.22 16.75 1.30
CA LEU A 171 -8.13 15.76 1.89
C LEU A 171 -9.01 16.39 2.97
N ASP A 172 -10.30 16.10 2.91
CA ASP A 172 -11.27 16.51 3.95
C ASP A 172 -11.45 15.34 4.91
N PRO A 173 -10.87 15.38 6.14
CA PRO A 173 -10.92 14.26 7.06
C PRO A 173 -12.35 13.89 7.50
N THR A 174 -13.32 14.79 7.34
CA THR A 174 -14.73 14.53 7.70
C THR A 174 -15.51 13.80 6.60
N LYS A 175 -14.94 13.72 5.39
CA LYS A 175 -15.58 13.18 4.19
C LYS A 175 -14.79 12.05 3.53
N VAL A 176 -13.81 11.50 4.24
CA VAL A 176 -12.97 10.39 3.76
C VAL A 176 -13.40 9.11 4.44
N VAL A 177 -13.55 8.04 3.65
CA VAL A 177 -13.78 6.70 4.18
C VAL A 177 -12.45 6.12 4.65
N ASP A 178 -12.05 6.39 5.89
CA ASP A 178 -10.83 5.80 6.44
C ASP A 178 -11.10 4.37 6.94
N LYS A 179 -10.46 3.38 6.31
CA LYS A 179 -10.55 1.96 6.68
C LYS A 179 -9.62 1.59 7.85
N GLY A 180 -9.00 2.56 8.52
CA GLY A 180 -8.12 2.35 9.67
C GLY A 180 -6.69 2.03 9.27
N LYS A 181 -5.90 1.39 10.14
CA LYS A 181 -4.44 1.19 9.95
C LYS A 181 -4.12 0.27 8.76
N ALA A 182 -4.05 0.84 7.57
CA ALA A 182 -3.42 0.23 6.42
C ALA A 182 -1.90 0.46 6.50
N GLY A 183 -1.17 -0.63 6.35
CA GLY A 183 0.28 -0.68 6.39
C GLY A 183 0.86 -0.98 7.76
N PHE A 184 1.82 -1.90 7.80
CA PHE A 184 2.48 -2.31 9.03
C PHE A 184 3.87 -1.68 9.12
N LEU A 185 4.22 -1.20 10.32
CA LEU A 185 5.56 -0.70 10.63
C LEU A 185 6.53 -1.87 10.67
N LEU A 186 7.47 -1.91 9.73
CA LEU A 186 8.52 -2.92 9.76
C LEU A 186 9.66 -2.42 10.65
N PRO A 187 10.15 -3.24 11.61
CA PRO A 187 11.32 -2.87 12.39
C PRO A 187 12.51 -2.63 11.45
N SER A 188 13.21 -1.52 11.65
CA SER A 188 14.41 -1.21 10.88
C SER A 188 15.46 -2.26 11.19
N SER A 189 15.90 -3.01 10.18
CA SER A 189 16.96 -4.01 10.32
C SER A 189 18.31 -3.32 10.51
N GLY A 190 18.54 -2.73 11.68
CA GLY A 190 19.85 -2.39 12.20
C GLY A 190 20.28 -3.50 13.16
N ASN A 191 21.54 -3.97 13.04
CA ASN A 191 22.20 -4.99 13.86
C ASN A 191 21.46 -5.33 15.17
N SER A 192 20.65 -6.39 15.14
CA SER A 192 20.07 -6.93 16.35
C SER A 192 21.13 -7.80 17.01
N THR A 193 21.91 -7.18 17.89
CA THR A 193 22.51 -7.90 19.01
C THR A 193 21.35 -8.57 19.74
N ARG A 194 21.35 -9.91 19.77
CA ARG A 194 20.43 -10.71 20.57
C ARG A 194 20.51 -10.22 22.02
N THR A 195 19.51 -9.48 22.48
CA THR A 195 19.19 -9.36 23.89
C THR A 195 17.82 -9.99 24.09
N THR A 196 17.86 -11.23 24.57
CA THR A 196 16.75 -11.83 25.31
C THR A 196 16.52 -10.97 26.54
N SER A 197 15.45 -10.19 26.56
CA SER A 197 14.96 -9.59 27.80
C SER A 197 13.49 -9.91 27.94
N ALA A 198 13.27 -10.80 28.89
CA ALA A 198 12.00 -11.08 29.51
C ALA A 198 11.31 -9.80 29.98
N VAL A 199 9.99 -9.89 30.01
CA VAL A 199 9.07 -8.93 30.60
C VAL A 199 9.46 -8.64 32.05
N THR A 200 9.80 -7.38 32.33
CA THR A 200 9.66 -6.80 33.67
C THR A 200 8.87 -5.51 33.52
N ALA A 201 7.55 -5.64 33.67
CA ALA A 201 6.66 -4.52 33.91
C ALA A 201 6.88 -4.06 35.35
N ASN A 202 7.35 -2.82 35.54
CA ASN A 202 7.24 -2.14 36.82
C ASN A 202 6.30 -0.94 36.64
N HIS A 203 5.08 -1.15 37.13
CA HIS A 203 4.12 -0.09 37.44
C HIS A 203 4.65 0.74 38.61
N SER A 204 4.56 2.06 38.48
CA SER A 204 4.52 2.99 39.59
C SER A 204 3.18 3.71 39.54
N ASP A 205 2.22 3.24 40.32
CA ASP A 205 1.29 4.15 41.00
C ASP A 205 0.75 3.51 42.28
N ALA A 206 0.59 4.34 43.30
CA ALA A 206 0.38 3.96 44.68
C ALA A 206 -1.12 3.96 45.06
N GLY A 207 -1.50 2.96 45.85
CA GLY A 207 -2.52 3.06 46.90
C GLY A 207 -3.99 2.84 46.49
N ILE A 208 -4.59 1.74 46.98
CA ILE A 208 -5.54 1.72 48.13
C ILE A 208 -6.12 0.29 48.29
N ALA A 209 -5.96 -0.22 49.52
CA ALA A 209 -6.68 -1.26 50.28
C ALA A 209 -7.56 -2.36 49.60
N ALA A 210 -7.11 -3.60 49.80
CA ALA A 210 -7.80 -4.81 50.28
C ALA A 210 -9.34 -4.98 50.13
N ALA A 211 -9.77 -6.10 49.51
CA ALA A 211 -10.51 -7.20 50.18
C ALA A 211 -10.96 -8.32 49.21
N SER A 212 -10.63 -9.57 49.57
CA SER A 212 -11.39 -10.84 49.42
C SER A 212 -12.04 -11.27 48.08
N GLY A 213 -11.74 -12.52 47.69
CA GLY A 213 -12.73 -13.43 47.09
C GLY A 213 -12.44 -13.87 45.66
N GLY A 214 -11.98 -15.11 45.47
CA GLY A 214 -11.63 -15.66 44.17
C GLY A 214 -12.83 -16.10 43.30
N ALA A 215 -12.60 -16.10 41.98
CA ALA A 215 -13.06 -17.09 40.99
C ALA A 215 -12.33 -16.80 39.66
N GLY A 216 -11.88 -17.84 38.96
CA GLY A 216 -10.77 -17.82 38.00
C GLY A 216 -10.96 -17.02 36.70
N LEU A 217 -9.87 -16.41 36.24
CA LEU A 217 -9.67 -16.03 34.84
C LEU A 217 -9.48 -17.31 33.99
N PRO A 218 -10.16 -17.45 32.84
CA PRO A 218 -9.93 -18.58 31.95
C PRO A 218 -8.63 -18.40 31.12
N SER A 219 -7.96 -19.54 30.98
CA SER A 219 -6.72 -19.85 30.26
C SER A 219 -6.55 -19.23 28.87
N THR A 220 -5.57 -18.33 28.72
CA THR A 220 -5.02 -17.88 27.42
C THR A 220 -4.18 -18.96 26.71
N ASP A 221 -3.66 -19.95 27.44
CA ASP A 221 -2.79 -20.98 26.85
C ASP A 221 -3.58 -22.08 26.13
N ALA A 222 -4.79 -22.41 26.61
CA ALA A 222 -5.65 -23.43 25.99
C ALA A 222 -6.22 -22.96 24.63
N GLU A 223 -6.53 -21.66 24.51
CA GLU A 223 -6.98 -21.06 23.26
C GLU A 223 -5.86 -21.05 22.21
N LEU A 224 -4.63 -20.76 22.64
CA LEU A 224 -3.45 -20.73 21.78
C LEU A 224 -3.10 -22.12 21.21
N GLU A 225 -3.25 -23.15 22.04
CA GLU A 225 -3.01 -24.53 21.60
C GLU A 225 -4.09 -25.02 20.63
N ARG A 226 -5.36 -24.66 20.88
CA ARG A 226 -6.46 -24.92 19.94
C ARG A 226 -6.24 -24.24 18.59
N LEU A 227 -5.82 -22.98 18.59
CA LEU A 227 -5.52 -22.23 17.38
C LEU A 227 -4.37 -22.86 16.57
N ARG A 228 -3.33 -23.38 17.24
CA ARG A 228 -2.24 -24.11 16.57
C ARG A 228 -2.73 -25.41 15.93
N GLN A 229 -3.62 -26.12 16.63
CA GLN A 229 -4.20 -27.36 16.13
C GLN A 229 -5.10 -27.10 14.91
N ASP A 230 -5.98 -26.10 14.97
CA ASP A 230 -6.84 -25.70 13.86
C ASP A 230 -6.02 -25.26 12.63
N LEU A 231 -4.91 -24.53 12.84
CA LEU A 231 -4.00 -24.13 11.77
C LEU A 231 -3.32 -25.36 11.13
N HIS A 232 -2.88 -26.32 11.95
CA HIS A 232 -2.28 -27.56 11.44
C HIS A 232 -3.26 -28.33 10.56
N THR A 233 -4.49 -28.55 11.05
CA THR A 233 -5.53 -29.28 10.32
C THR A 233 -5.91 -28.58 9.02
N THR A 234 -6.10 -27.26 9.05
CA THR A 234 -6.43 -26.47 7.87
C THR A 234 -5.31 -26.51 6.83
N LYS A 235 -4.04 -26.48 7.27
CA LYS A 235 -2.87 -26.56 6.39
C LYS A 235 -2.75 -27.92 5.72
N GLU A 236 -3.08 -29.01 6.42
CA GLU A 236 -3.09 -30.35 5.83
C GLU A 236 -4.24 -30.51 4.82
N GLN A 237 -5.43 -30.02 5.14
CA GLN A 237 -6.58 -30.03 4.22
C GLN A 237 -6.26 -29.26 2.93
N LEU A 238 -5.73 -28.04 3.04
CA LEU A 238 -5.35 -27.23 1.87
C LEU A 238 -4.25 -27.90 1.03
N ARG A 239 -3.27 -28.57 1.67
CA ARG A 239 -2.25 -29.32 0.93
C ARG A 239 -2.84 -30.50 0.16
N ALA A 240 -3.79 -31.22 0.76
CA ALA A 240 -4.46 -32.32 0.10
C ALA A 240 -5.32 -31.83 -1.08
N GLU A 241 -6.02 -30.71 -0.92
CA GLU A 241 -6.82 -30.09 -1.97
C GLU A 241 -5.97 -29.61 -3.16
N ILE A 242 -4.84 -28.93 -2.87
CA ILE A 242 -3.90 -28.49 -3.90
C ILE A 242 -3.30 -29.70 -4.65
N ALA A 243 -2.97 -30.78 -3.94
CA ALA A 243 -2.45 -31.99 -4.57
C ALA A 243 -3.50 -32.65 -5.48
N ALA A 244 -4.76 -32.67 -5.05
CA ALA A 244 -5.87 -33.19 -5.84
C ALA A 244 -6.13 -32.34 -7.09
N GLU A 245 -6.12 -31.01 -6.98
CA GLU A 245 -6.26 -30.13 -8.15
C GLU A 245 -5.10 -30.28 -9.13
N ARG A 246 -3.85 -30.35 -8.65
CA ARG A 246 -2.68 -30.58 -9.52
C ARG A 246 -2.78 -31.91 -10.27
N ALA A 247 -3.25 -32.97 -9.61
CA ALA A 247 -3.45 -34.27 -10.25
C ALA A 247 -4.54 -34.19 -11.34
N ARG A 248 -5.64 -33.47 -11.10
CA ARG A 248 -6.68 -33.24 -12.12
C ARG A 248 -6.14 -32.43 -13.30
N ALA A 249 -5.37 -31.37 -13.04
CA ALA A 249 -4.77 -30.53 -14.08
C ALA A 249 -3.82 -31.33 -14.99
N GLU A 250 -2.96 -32.17 -14.41
CA GLU A 250 -2.06 -33.03 -15.19
C GLU A 250 -2.82 -34.09 -15.99
N GLN A 251 -3.93 -34.64 -15.45
CA GLN A 251 -4.77 -35.56 -16.22
C GLN A 251 -5.42 -34.88 -17.42
N ILE A 252 -5.97 -33.68 -17.24
CA ILE A 252 -6.58 -32.90 -18.33
C ILE A 252 -5.53 -32.59 -19.40
N LYS A 253 -4.32 -32.19 -18.98
CA LYS A 253 -3.22 -31.91 -19.90
C LYS A 253 -2.83 -33.12 -20.74
N ARG A 254 -2.78 -34.32 -20.15
CA ARG A 254 -2.53 -35.57 -20.90
C ARG A 254 -3.63 -35.85 -21.92
N ASN A 255 -4.90 -35.77 -21.51
CA ASN A 255 -6.03 -36.00 -22.40
C ASN A 255 -6.01 -35.02 -23.60
N LEU A 256 -5.74 -33.73 -23.35
CA LEU A 256 -5.64 -32.72 -24.41
C LEU A 256 -4.48 -33.00 -25.38
N GLN A 257 -3.35 -33.50 -24.88
CA GLN A 257 -2.22 -33.87 -25.74
C GLN A 257 -2.56 -35.06 -26.64
N GLU A 258 -3.27 -36.06 -26.11
CA GLU A 258 -3.74 -37.21 -26.88
C GLU A 258 -4.78 -36.81 -27.94
N GLU A 259 -5.75 -35.95 -27.58
CA GLU A 259 -6.74 -35.42 -28.52
C GLU A 259 -6.09 -34.61 -29.65
N VAL A 260 -5.11 -33.75 -29.32
CA VAL A 260 -4.37 -32.97 -30.33
C VAL A 260 -3.54 -33.86 -31.23
N ALA A 261 -2.91 -34.91 -30.70
CA ALA A 261 -2.16 -35.88 -31.50
C ALA A 261 -3.08 -36.64 -32.46
N ALA A 262 -4.22 -37.15 -31.97
CA ALA A 262 -5.22 -37.85 -32.77
C ALA A 262 -5.81 -36.95 -33.88
N ALA A 263 -6.12 -35.69 -33.56
CA ALA A 263 -6.62 -34.73 -34.54
C ALA A 263 -5.59 -34.42 -35.64
N ARG A 264 -4.30 -34.37 -35.30
CA ARG A 264 -3.21 -34.19 -36.28
C ARG A 264 -3.07 -35.39 -37.22
N GLU A 265 -3.22 -36.61 -36.71
CA GLU A 265 -3.18 -37.82 -37.52
C GLU A 265 -4.38 -37.91 -38.48
N GLN A 266 -5.59 -37.59 -38.01
CA GLN A 266 -6.79 -37.52 -38.85
C GLN A 266 -6.66 -36.48 -39.96
N ALA A 267 -6.20 -35.26 -39.63
CA ALA A 267 -5.98 -34.21 -40.61
C ALA A 267 -4.86 -34.56 -41.63
N ALA A 268 -3.84 -35.32 -41.22
CA ALA A 268 -2.81 -35.81 -42.13
C ALA A 268 -3.30 -36.92 -43.05
N ALA A 269 -4.23 -37.77 -42.58
CA ALA A 269 -4.87 -38.82 -43.37
C ALA A 269 -5.83 -38.24 -44.42
N GLU A 270 -6.59 -37.20 -44.08
CA GLU A 270 -7.49 -36.51 -45.02
C GLU A 270 -6.73 -35.79 -46.13
N LYS A 271 -5.55 -35.23 -45.87
CA LYS A 271 -4.71 -34.59 -46.89
C LYS A 271 -4.03 -35.55 -47.87
N LYS A 272 -4.02 -36.86 -47.58
CA LYS A 272 -3.45 -37.91 -48.44
C LYS A 272 -4.49 -38.62 -49.32
N ARG A 273 -5.77 -38.30 -49.16
CA ARG A 273 -6.86 -38.70 -50.05
C ARG A 273 -7.09 -37.64 -51.11
#